data_AF-A0A520JZ18-F1
#
_entry.id   AF-A0A520JZ18-F1
#
_cell.length_a   1.000
_cell.length_b   1.000
_cell.length_c   1.000
_cell.angle_alpha   90.00
_cell.angle_beta   90.00
_cell.angle_gamma   90.00
#
_symmetry.space_group_name_H-M   'P 1'
#
loop_
_entity.id
_entity.type
_entity.pdbx_description
1 polymer ?
#
loop_
_entity_poly.entity_id
_entity_poly.type
_entity_poly.pdbx_seq_one_letter_code
_entity_poly.pdbx_strand_id
1 'polypeptide(L)'
;MNQIELDEANARQYIVRGGLPGKYIRTWHYNFLIANGVPESIGDYIQGRAPSTVGSMHYLAKTQQADLWYAKVVNELLRIADQCPPTTISNHHLHHLHH
;
A
#
# COMPACT_ATOMS: atom_id res chain seq x y z
N MET A 1 -0.42 19.15 -19.60
CA MET A 1 -0.76 18.04 -18.69
C MET A 1 -2.20 18.26 -18.25
N ASN A 2 -3.15 17.44 -18.73
CA ASN A 2 -4.55 17.57 -18.31
C ASN A 2 -4.68 17.16 -16.85
N GLN A 3 -5.14 18.07 -15.99
CA GLN A 3 -5.61 17.72 -14.66
C GLN A 3 -6.98 17.07 -14.83
N ILE A 4 -7.02 15.75 -14.76
CA ILE A 4 -8.27 15.01 -14.66
C ILE A 4 -8.75 15.24 -13.22
N GLU A 5 -9.90 15.90 -13.07
CA GLU A 5 -10.60 16.00 -11.79
C GLU A 5 -10.93 14.57 -11.33
N LEU A 6 -10.33 14.14 -10.22
CA LEU A 6 -10.45 12.77 -9.73
C LEU A 6 -11.82 12.58 -9.07
N ASP A 7 -12.83 12.30 -9.89
CA ASP A 7 -14.09 11.72 -9.42
C ASP A 7 -13.86 10.30 -8.90
N GLU A 8 -14.47 9.95 -7.77
CA GLU A 8 -14.34 8.66 -7.10
C GLU A 8 -14.73 7.51 -8.05
N ALA A 9 -15.74 7.69 -8.89
CA ALA A 9 -16.17 6.69 -9.85
C ALA A 9 -15.12 6.43 -10.95
N ASN A 10 -14.51 7.50 -11.48
CA ASN A 10 -13.46 7.41 -12.49
C ASN A 10 -12.15 6.85 -11.93
N ALA A 11 -11.79 7.24 -10.71
CA ALA A 11 -10.63 6.70 -10.00
C ALA A 11 -10.79 5.19 -9.76
N ARG A 12 -11.96 4.74 -9.29
CA ARG A 12 -12.28 3.31 -9.13
C ARG A 12 -12.17 2.57 -10.45
N GLN A 13 -12.76 3.10 -11.53
CA GLN A 13 -12.74 2.45 -12.84
C GLN A 13 -11.32 2.34 -13.41
N TYR A 14 -10.49 3.36 -13.22
CA TYR A 14 -9.08 3.35 -13.62
C TYR A 14 -8.29 2.29 -12.87
N ILE A 15 -8.47 2.21 -11.54
CA ILE A 15 -7.81 1.23 -10.68
C ILE A 15 -8.24 -0.20 -11.04
N VAL A 16 -9.54 -0.43 -11.30
CA VAL A 16 -10.04 -1.76 -11.67
C VAL A 16 -9.50 -2.22 -13.02
N ARG A 17 -9.38 -1.31 -14.00
CA ARG A 17 -8.97 -1.66 -15.36
C ARG A 17 -7.45 -1.77 -15.54
N GLY A 18 -6.69 -0.87 -14.91
CA GLY A 18 -5.24 -0.75 -15.09
C GLY A 18 -4.41 -1.16 -13.88
N GLY A 19 -5.05 -1.44 -12.74
CA GLY A 19 -4.37 -1.58 -11.45
C GLY A 19 -3.88 -0.24 -10.89
N LEU A 20 -3.47 -0.26 -9.63
CA LEU A 20 -2.72 0.85 -9.04
C LEU A 20 -1.22 0.65 -9.32
N PRO A 21 -0.52 1.64 -9.90
CA PRO A 21 0.93 1.57 -9.99
C PRO A 21 1.55 1.41 -8.60
N GLY A 22 2.52 0.51 -8.45
CA GLY A 22 3.13 0.18 -7.16
C GLY A 22 3.71 1.40 -6.41
N LYS A 23 4.09 2.46 -7.14
CA LYS A 23 4.48 3.76 -6.56
C LYS A 23 3.42 4.34 -5.61
N TYR A 24 2.15 4.27 -5.98
CA TYR A 24 1.06 4.84 -5.18
C TYR A 24 0.75 3.96 -3.96
N ILE A 25 0.84 2.64 -4.11
CA ILE A 25 0.71 1.69 -2.99
C ILE A 25 1.81 1.95 -1.94
N ARG A 26 3.04 2.19 -2.39
CA ARG A 26 4.19 2.53 -1.53
C ARG A 26 3.96 3.84 -0.76
N THR A 27 3.47 4.89 -1.43
CA THR A 27 3.16 6.17 -0.79
C THR A 27 2.01 6.04 0.20
N TRP A 28 0.94 5.33 -0.18
CA TRP A 28 -0.21 5.08 0.69
C TRP A 28 0.21 4.32 1.94
N HIS A 29 0.96 3.23 1.80
CA HIS A 29 1.43 2.42 2.94
C HIS A 29 2.31 3.26 3.87
N TYR A 30 3.22 4.09 3.34
CA TYR A 30 4.01 4.99 4.19
C TYR A 30 3.11 5.95 4.99
N ASN A 31 2.16 6.62 4.33
CA ASN A 31 1.23 7.52 5.02
C ASN A 31 0.39 6.78 6.08
N PHE A 32 -0.02 5.54 5.80
CA PHE A 32 -0.71 4.68 6.75
C PHE A 32 0.13 4.40 8.00
N LEU A 33 1.42 4.08 7.84
CA LEU A 33 2.32 3.84 8.98
C LEU A 33 2.43 5.09 9.86
N ILE A 34 2.64 6.27 9.25
CA ILE A 34 2.76 7.54 9.99
C ILE A 34 1.45 7.90 10.69
N ALA A 35 0.30 7.73 10.02
CA ALA A 35 -1.01 7.99 10.61
C ALA A 35 -1.31 7.10 11.83
N ASN A 36 -0.75 5.89 11.86
CA ASN A 36 -0.86 4.96 12.99
C ASN A 36 0.27 5.13 14.03
N GLY A 37 1.04 6.20 13.96
CA GLY A 37 2.04 6.56 14.97
C GLY A 37 3.38 5.84 14.84
N VAL A 38 3.64 5.14 13.73
CA VAL A 38 4.97 4.55 13.47
C VAL A 38 5.97 5.70 13.22
N PRO A 39 7.14 5.70 13.89
CA PRO A 39 8.15 6.72 13.66
C PRO A 39 8.67 6.70 12.23
N GLU A 40 8.96 7.87 11.65
CA GLU A 40 9.45 8.01 10.26
C GLU A 40 10.68 7.14 9.99
N SER A 41 11.64 7.10 10.91
CA SER A 41 12.85 6.28 10.76
C SER A 41 12.55 4.78 10.64
N ILE A 42 11.50 4.30 11.29
CA ILE A 42 11.04 2.92 11.22
C ILE A 42 10.18 2.70 9.97
N GLY A 43 9.33 3.66 9.61
CA GLY A 43 8.57 3.64 8.35
C GLY A 43 9.47 3.57 7.11
N ASP A 44 10.55 4.36 7.10
CA ASP A 44 11.57 4.32 6.06
C ASP A 44 12.28 2.97 6.01
N TYR A 45 12.60 2.39 7.17
CA TYR A 45 13.21 1.07 7.28
C TYR A 45 12.28 -0.04 6.74
N ILE A 46 11.00 -0.04 7.13
CA ILE A 46 9.99 -0.99 6.65
C ILE A 46 9.82 -0.90 5.12
N GLN A 47 9.87 0.32 4.56
CA GLN A 47 9.77 0.56 3.12
C GLN A 47 11.08 0.27 2.36
N GLY A 48 12.14 -0.18 3.04
CA GLY A 48 13.47 -0.39 2.47
C GLY A 48 14.07 0.88 1.86
N ARG A 49 13.72 2.07 2.38
CA ARG A 49 14.35 3.32 1.97
C ARG A 49 15.75 3.39 2.57
N ALA A 50 16.69 3.95 1.82
CA ALA A 50 18.06 4.12 2.31
C ALA A 50 18.02 4.91 3.62
N PRO A 51 18.64 4.40 4.70
CA PRO A 51 18.67 5.12 5.96
C PRO A 51 19.42 6.45 5.76
N SER A 52 18.86 7.53 6.28
CA SER A 52 19.51 8.86 6.25
C SER A 52 20.77 8.94 7.12
N THR A 53 21.00 7.97 8.02
CA THR A 53 22.14 7.94 8.94
C THR A 53 22.90 6.60 8.87
N VAL A 54 24.22 6.67 8.74
CA VAL A 54 25.18 5.56 8.48
C VAL A 54 25.50 4.74 9.76
N GLY A 55 24.52 4.54 10.63
CA GLY A 55 24.71 3.83 11.91
C GLY A 55 24.36 2.34 11.83
N SER A 56 25.26 1.50 11.30
CA SER A 56 25.09 0.04 11.20
C SER A 56 24.88 -0.68 12.54
N MET A 57 25.28 -0.08 13.67
CA MET A 57 25.00 -0.59 15.02
C MET A 57 23.50 -0.61 15.39
N HIS A 58 22.67 0.13 14.67
CA HIS A 58 21.22 0.12 14.87
C HIS A 58 20.46 -0.86 13.99
N TYR A 59 21.10 -1.63 13.09
CA TYR A 59 20.33 -2.44 12.13
C TYR A 59 19.48 -3.50 12.83
N LEU A 60 20.08 -4.30 13.74
CA LEU A 60 19.36 -5.31 14.51
C LEU A 60 18.28 -4.71 15.41
N ALA A 61 18.61 -3.62 16.10
CA ALA A 61 17.65 -2.90 16.95
C ALA A 61 16.49 -2.32 16.11
N LYS A 62 16.76 -1.82 14.90
CA LYS A 62 15.76 -1.32 13.95
C LYS A 62 14.90 -2.45 13.39
N THR A 63 15.47 -3.62 13.11
CA THR A 63 14.69 -4.80 12.71
C THR A 63 13.68 -5.17 13.81
N GLN A 64 14.15 -5.29 15.05
CA GLN A 64 13.27 -5.60 16.19
C GLN A 64 12.20 -4.53 16.40
N GLN A 65 12.57 -3.25 16.29
CA GLN A 65 11.60 -2.15 16.39
C GLN A 65 10.59 -2.16 15.24
N ALA A 66 11.03 -2.46 14.01
CA ALA A 66 10.15 -2.59 12.85
C ALA A 66 9.13 -3.71 13.06
N ASP A 67 9.56 -4.88 13.53
CA ASP A 67 8.67 -6.00 13.83
C ASP A 67 7.64 -5.62 14.91
N LEU A 68 8.09 -4.98 15.99
CA LEU A 68 7.21 -4.54 17.08
C LEU A 68 6.20 -3.49 16.63
N TRP A 69 6.60 -2.54 15.80
CA TRP A 69 5.70 -1.52 15.27
C TRP A 69 4.74 -2.10 14.25
N TYR A 70 5.21 -2.94 13.34
CA TYR A 70 4.38 -3.57 12.32
C TYR A 70 3.32 -4.49 12.95
N ALA A 71 3.68 -5.22 14.01
CA ALA A 71 2.73 -6.04 14.78
C ALA A 71 1.59 -5.22 15.41
N LYS A 72 1.79 -3.93 15.70
CA LYS A 72 0.73 -3.04 16.23
C LYS A 72 -0.23 -2.58 15.14
N VAL A 73 0.27 -2.33 13.94
CA VAL A 73 -0.53 -1.79 12.83
C VAL A 73 -1.17 -2.86 11.95
N VAL A 74 -0.66 -4.10 11.98
CA VAL A 74 -1.15 -5.19 11.11
C VAL A 74 -2.64 -5.47 11.31
N ASN A 75 -3.16 -5.37 12.54
CA ASN A 75 -4.58 -5.60 12.80
C ASN A 75 -5.46 -4.55 12.11
N GLU A 76 -5.04 -3.29 12.10
CA GLU A 76 -5.77 -2.24 11.38
C GLU A 76 -5.66 -2.42 9.87
N LEU A 77 -4.49 -2.85 9.39
CA LEU A 77 -4.29 -3.18 7.98
C LEU A 77 -5.21 -4.32 7.52
N LEU A 78 -5.33 -5.38 8.32
CA LEU A 78 -6.23 -6.50 8.07
C LEU A 78 -7.70 -6.04 8.10
N ARG A 79 -8.07 -5.20 9.06
CA ARG A 79 -9.42 -4.62 9.14
C ARG A 79 -9.79 -3.87 7.85
N ILE A 80 -8.86 -3.12 7.28
CA ILE A 80 -9.07 -2.39 6.01
C ILE A 80 -9.15 -3.38 4.83
N ALA A 81 -8.32 -4.42 4.81
CA ALA A 81 -8.35 -5.44 3.78
C ALA A 81 -9.68 -6.22 3.77
N ASP A 82 -10.23 -6.52 4.96
CA ASP A 82 -11.51 -7.24 5.12
C ASP A 82 -12.73 -6.39 4.72
N GLN A 83 -12.61 -5.06 4.76
CA GLN A 83 -13.65 -4.15 4.27
C GLN A 83 -13.72 -4.10 2.74
N CYS A 84 -12.74 -4.69 2.04
CA CYS A 84 -12.80 -4.83 0.59
C CYS A 84 -13.69 -6.03 0.26
N PRO A 85 -14.91 -5.83 -0.30
CA PRO A 85 -15.72 -6.96 -0.74
C PRO A 85 -14.91 -7.76 -1.78
N PRO A 86 -14.97 -9.10 -1.77
CA PRO A 86 -14.29 -9.90 -2.76
C PRO A 86 -14.74 -9.42 -4.14
N THR A 87 -13.80 -8.94 -4.93
CA THR A 87 -14.06 -8.48 -6.29
C THR A 87 -14.75 -9.63 -7.01
N THR A 88 -16.06 -9.51 -7.25
CA THR A 88 -16.76 -10.40 -8.15
C THR A 88 -16.18 -10.08 -9.52
N ILE A 89 -15.15 -10.82 -9.93
CA ILE A 89 -14.69 -10.80 -11.31
C ILE A 89 -15.87 -11.38 -12.11
N SER A 90 -16.70 -10.50 -12.64
CA SER A 90 -17.73 -10.87 -13.60
C SER A 90 -17.01 -11.41 -14.82
N ASN A 91 -17.06 -12.74 -14.98
CA ASN A 91 -16.62 -13.48 -16.16
C ASN A 91 -17.54 -13.19 -17.36
N HIS A 92 -17.67 -11.93 -17.79
CA HIS A 92 -18.48 -11.55 -18.96
C HIS A 92 -17.62 -11.14 -20.17
N HIS A 93 -16.42 -11.70 -20.34
CA HIS A 93 -15.64 -11.47 -21.56
C HIS A 93 -14.87 -12.71 -22.04
N LEU A 94 -15.58 -13.80 -22.27
CA LEU A 94 -15.06 -14.98 -22.98
C LEU A 94 -16.08 -15.54 -24.00
N HIS A 95 -16.71 -14.67 -24.80
CA HIS A 95 -17.67 -15.11 -25.82
C HIS A 95 -17.52 -14.42 -27.20
N HIS A 96 -16.30 -14.06 -27.62
CA HIS A 96 -16.10 -13.54 -28.99
C HIS A 96 -14.80 -14.01 -29.68
N LEU A 97 -14.46 -15.30 -29.59
CA LEU A 97 -13.45 -15.90 -30.47
C LEU A 97 -13.82 -17.34 -30.85
N HIS A 98 -14.98 -17.52 -31.46
CA HIS A 98 -15.26 -18.69 -32.29
C HIS A 98 -16.40 -18.34 -33.26
N HIS A 99 -16.05 -17.80 -34.42
CA HIS A 99 -16.77 -17.94 -35.69
C HIS A 99 -15.82 -17.58 -36.84
#